data_AF-A0A6J8DC92-F1
#
_entry.id   AF-A0A6J8DC92-F1
#
_cell.length_a   1.000
_cell.length_b   1.000
_cell.length_c   1.000
_cell.angle_alpha   90.00
_cell.angle_beta   90.00
_cell.angle_gamma   90.00
#
_symmetry.space_group_name_H-M   'P 1'
#
loop_
_entity.id
_entity.type
_entity.pdbx_description
1 polymer ?
#
loop_
_entity_poly.entity_id
_entity_poly.type
_entity_poly.pdbx_seq_one_letter_code
_entity_poly.pdbx_strand_id
1 'polypeptide(L)'
;MKEKNKNYYLKKKLSNETKQPKQTLSMTNSAIKRRKERKSKKEKREKETKRKQSYRKSAKETAVIEQISLYRKTFANRTEKSRALKKLKQSLPLTPNRRTAVMASYLSSKKSPTVSNLEKMNVVVTPEDKNDIHLGKAVIHDLREIVDKTKLLRTDGARTAISIITASTNGSNVQNEKKKVLLGKK
;
A
#
# COMPACT_ATOMS: atom_id res chain seq x y z
N MET A 1 -4.42 -63.06 -64.61
CA MET A 1 -3.94 -61.83 -63.93
C MET A 1 -4.21 -61.75 -62.41
N LYS A 2 -4.85 -62.74 -61.76
CA LYS A 2 -5.22 -62.63 -60.33
C LYS A 2 -4.17 -63.15 -59.31
N GLU A 3 -3.10 -63.82 -59.76
CA GLU A 3 -2.14 -64.46 -58.83
C GLU A 3 -1.02 -63.53 -58.34
N LYS A 4 -0.58 -62.56 -59.17
CA LYS A 4 0.52 -61.65 -58.79
C LYS A 4 0.13 -60.71 -57.63
N ASN A 5 -1.15 -60.39 -57.47
CA ASN A 5 -1.62 -59.57 -56.36
C ASN A 5 -1.68 -60.31 -55.01
N LYS A 6 -1.96 -61.62 -54.99
CA LYS A 6 -2.00 -62.38 -53.73
C LYS A 6 -0.64 -62.40 -53.04
N ASN A 7 0.46 -62.53 -53.80
CA ASN A 7 1.81 -62.54 -53.25
C ASN A 7 2.27 -61.18 -52.68
N TYR A 8 1.80 -60.07 -53.25
CA TYR A 8 2.09 -58.74 -52.71
C TYR A 8 1.44 -58.53 -51.33
N TYR A 9 0.17 -58.95 -51.18
CA TYR A 9 -0.55 -58.87 -49.90
C TYR A 9 0.00 -59.83 -48.84
N LEU A 10 0.46 -61.03 -49.23
CA LEU A 10 1.13 -61.95 -48.29
C LEU A 10 2.48 -61.41 -47.82
N LYS A 11 3.33 -60.89 -48.71
CA LYS A 11 4.62 -60.29 -48.31
C LYS A 11 4.44 -59.08 -47.39
N LYS A 12 3.41 -58.25 -47.61
CA LYS A 12 3.12 -57.07 -46.78
C LYS A 12 2.55 -57.44 -45.40
N LYS A 13 1.79 -58.53 -45.30
CA LYS A 13 1.35 -59.11 -44.01
C LYS A 13 2.54 -59.67 -43.22
N LEU A 14 3.40 -60.46 -43.88
CA LEU A 14 4.60 -61.04 -43.26
C LEU A 14 5.62 -59.97 -42.82
N SER A 15 5.75 -58.86 -43.55
CA SER A 15 6.66 -57.76 -43.17
C SER A 15 6.14 -56.87 -42.03
N ASN A 16 4.83 -56.90 -41.75
CA ASN A 16 4.24 -56.20 -40.60
C ASN A 16 4.26 -57.05 -39.33
N GLU A 17 4.35 -58.38 -39.46
CA GLU A 17 4.51 -59.31 -38.33
C GLU A 17 5.97 -59.40 -37.83
N THR A 18 6.96 -58.98 -38.64
CA THR A 18 8.38 -58.89 -38.24
C THR A 18 8.78 -57.57 -37.60
N LYS A 19 7.82 -56.68 -37.31
CA LYS A 19 8.06 -55.61 -36.33
C LYS A 19 8.03 -56.23 -34.94
N GLN A 20 9.22 -56.69 -34.54
CA GLN A 20 9.66 -57.03 -33.19
C GLN A 20 8.68 -56.51 -32.12
N PRO A 21 8.11 -57.37 -31.26
CA PRO A 21 7.39 -56.88 -30.09
C PRO A 21 8.36 -55.98 -29.33
N LYS A 22 7.98 -54.71 -29.13
CA LYS A 22 8.67 -53.79 -28.22
C LYS A 22 8.97 -54.57 -26.96
N GLN A 23 10.26 -54.80 -26.68
CA GLN A 23 10.77 -55.54 -25.53
C GLN A 23 9.82 -55.43 -24.34
N THR A 24 9.01 -56.47 -24.16
CA THR A 24 8.22 -56.68 -22.97
C THR A 24 9.22 -56.92 -21.86
N LEU A 25 9.50 -55.87 -21.10
CA LEU A 25 10.02 -55.91 -19.73
C LEU A 25 10.91 -57.13 -19.46
N SER A 26 12.18 -57.05 -19.88
CA SER A 26 13.25 -57.83 -19.28
C SER A 26 13.30 -57.49 -17.78
N MET A 27 12.49 -58.20 -17.01
CA MET A 27 12.45 -58.13 -15.55
C MET A 27 13.62 -58.94 -15.01
N THR A 28 14.82 -58.44 -15.28
CA THR A 28 16.00 -58.85 -14.53
C THR A 28 15.72 -58.63 -13.03
N ASN A 29 16.18 -59.56 -12.18
CA ASN A 29 16.01 -59.46 -10.72
C ASN A 29 16.49 -58.09 -10.17
N SER A 30 17.48 -57.47 -10.81
CA SER A 30 17.97 -56.12 -10.51
C SER A 30 16.93 -55.03 -10.80
N ALA A 31 16.17 -55.11 -11.90
CA ALA A 31 15.09 -54.17 -12.22
C ALA A 31 13.92 -54.27 -11.23
N ILE A 32 13.56 -55.49 -10.82
CA ILE A 32 12.54 -55.74 -9.78
C ILE A 32 12.96 -55.13 -8.45
N LYS A 33 14.21 -55.37 -8.03
CA LYS A 33 14.78 -54.83 -6.78
C LYS A 33 14.79 -53.30 -6.78
N ARG A 34 15.25 -52.67 -7.87
CA ARG A 34 15.24 -51.20 -8.04
C ARG A 34 13.82 -50.62 -7.98
N ARG A 35 12.82 -51.32 -8.54
CA ARG A 35 11.42 -50.88 -8.49
C ARG A 35 10.84 -50.96 -7.09
N LYS A 36 11.13 -52.02 -6.33
CA LYS A 36 10.72 -52.16 -4.92
C LYS A 36 11.36 -51.09 -4.02
N GLU A 37 12.65 -50.80 -4.20
CA GLU A 37 13.34 -49.72 -3.49
C GLU A 37 12.76 -48.32 -3.79
N ARG A 38 12.42 -48.04 -5.05
CA ARG A 38 11.78 -46.76 -5.42
C ARG A 38 10.41 -46.60 -4.76
N LYS A 39 9.61 -47.67 -4.73
CA LYS A 39 8.30 -47.67 -4.04
C LYS A 39 8.46 -47.43 -2.53
N SER A 40 9.37 -48.14 -1.87
CA SER A 40 9.57 -47.98 -0.42
C SER A 40 10.11 -46.60 -0.03
N LYS A 41 11.01 -46.01 -0.83
CA LYS A 41 11.47 -44.63 -0.64
C LYS A 41 10.34 -43.62 -0.81
N LYS A 42 9.45 -43.83 -1.79
CA LYS A 42 8.29 -42.96 -2.02
C LYS A 42 7.31 -43.00 -0.83
N GLU A 43 6.97 -44.20 -0.34
CA GLU A 43 6.10 -44.37 0.83
C GLU A 43 6.68 -43.75 2.10
N LYS A 44 8.00 -43.90 2.34
CA LYS A 44 8.67 -43.25 3.47
C LYS A 44 8.54 -41.73 3.41
N ARG A 45 8.77 -41.12 2.24
CA ARG A 45 8.61 -39.68 2.03
C ARG A 45 7.18 -39.22 2.26
N GLU A 46 6.19 -39.96 1.76
CA GLU A 46 4.77 -39.61 1.95
C GLU A 46 4.32 -39.71 3.43
N LYS A 47 4.83 -40.70 4.18
CA LYS A 47 4.57 -40.80 5.62
C LYS A 47 5.19 -39.62 6.38
N GLU A 48 6.40 -39.22 6.01
CA GLU A 48 7.09 -38.10 6.65
C GLU A 48 6.41 -36.75 6.35
N THR A 49 5.96 -36.53 5.11
CA THR A 49 5.21 -35.32 4.74
C THR A 49 3.86 -35.26 5.45
N LYS A 50 3.13 -36.37 5.55
CA LYS A 50 1.88 -36.46 6.32
C LYS A 50 2.10 -36.16 7.80
N ARG A 51 3.15 -36.72 8.42
CA ARG A 51 3.53 -36.41 9.81
C ARG A 51 3.83 -34.92 10.01
N LYS A 52 4.66 -34.33 9.15
CA LYS A 52 4.98 -32.89 9.19
C LYS A 52 3.73 -32.01 8.99
N GLN A 53 2.79 -32.41 8.14
CA GLN A 53 1.52 -31.70 7.97
C GLN A 53 0.63 -31.81 9.22
N SER A 54 0.51 -32.99 9.83
CA SER A 54 -0.30 -33.18 11.05
C SER A 54 0.24 -32.33 12.21
N TYR A 55 1.55 -32.32 12.43
CA TYR A 55 2.20 -31.52 13.46
C TYR A 55 1.99 -30.01 13.25
N ARG A 56 2.04 -29.53 12.00
CA ARG A 56 1.76 -28.13 11.67
C ARG A 56 0.30 -27.75 11.85
N LYS A 57 -0.63 -28.69 11.72
CA LYS A 57 -2.06 -28.46 11.97
C LYS A 57 -2.34 -28.41 13.47
N SER A 58 -1.83 -29.36 14.24
CA SER A 58 -1.98 -29.36 15.71
C SER A 58 -1.30 -28.13 16.34
N ALA A 59 -0.12 -27.73 15.87
CA ALA A 59 0.57 -26.53 16.35
C ALA A 59 -0.17 -25.21 16.01
N LYS A 60 -1.06 -25.23 15.00
CA LYS A 60 -1.90 -24.06 14.66
C LYS A 60 -3.17 -23.99 15.53
N GLU A 61 -3.69 -25.12 15.99
CA GLU A 61 -4.83 -25.17 16.92
C GLU A 61 -4.42 -24.73 18.34
N THR A 62 -3.17 -24.93 18.73
CA THR A 62 -2.55 -24.36 19.94
C THR A 62 -1.85 -23.03 19.69
N ALA A 63 -2.21 -22.28 18.65
CA ALA A 63 -1.75 -20.90 18.49
C ALA A 63 -2.45 -20.02 19.53
N VAL A 64 -1.94 -20.11 20.77
CA VAL A 64 -2.06 -19.07 21.79
C VAL A 64 -1.88 -17.74 21.06
N ILE A 65 -2.85 -16.85 21.23
CA ILE A 65 -2.76 -15.46 20.76
C ILE A 65 -1.42 -14.96 21.27
N GLU A 66 -0.41 -14.87 20.40
CA GLU A 66 0.88 -14.31 20.74
C GLU A 66 0.59 -12.91 21.28
N GLN A 67 0.68 -12.75 22.60
CA GLN A 67 0.74 -11.44 23.21
C GLN A 67 1.93 -10.77 22.56
N ILE A 68 1.66 -9.82 21.67
CA ILE A 68 2.68 -9.04 20.97
C ILE A 68 3.49 -8.40 22.09
N SER A 69 4.70 -8.91 22.35
CA SER A 69 5.53 -8.36 23.40
C SER A 69 5.76 -6.89 23.06
N LEU A 70 5.27 -5.99 23.92
CA LEU A 70 5.42 -4.54 23.75
C LEU A 70 6.90 -4.08 23.76
N TYR A 71 7.84 -4.99 23.98
CA TYR A 71 9.27 -4.73 24.17
C TYR A 71 10.14 -4.87 22.91
N ARG A 72 9.63 -5.42 21.79
CA ARG A 72 10.39 -5.42 20.53
C ARG A 72 10.08 -4.17 19.71
N LYS A 73 10.99 -3.19 19.74
CA LYS A 73 10.88 -1.94 18.95
C LYS A 73 11.07 -2.15 17.44
N THR A 74 11.59 -3.29 17.00
CA THR A 74 11.90 -3.57 15.59
C THR A 74 11.49 -4.97 15.15
N PHE A 75 11.04 -5.10 13.91
CA PHE A 75 10.77 -6.39 13.27
C PHE A 75 12.09 -7.11 12.98
N ALA A 76 12.19 -8.40 13.31
CA ALA A 76 13.41 -9.17 13.09
C ALA A 76 13.63 -9.49 11.60
N ASN A 77 12.56 -9.54 10.80
CA ASN A 77 12.67 -9.76 9.36
C ASN A 77 11.54 -9.08 8.54
N ARG A 78 11.74 -9.00 7.22
CA ARG A 78 10.79 -8.37 6.29
C ARG A 78 9.41 -9.07 6.27
N THR A 79 9.38 -10.38 6.48
CA THR A 79 8.13 -11.17 6.47
C THR A 79 7.30 -10.95 7.72
N GLU A 80 7.92 -10.76 8.88
CA GLU A 80 7.27 -10.38 10.14
C GLU A 80 6.63 -9.00 10.03
N LYS A 81 7.33 -8.01 9.47
CA LYS A 81 6.76 -6.68 9.16
C LYS A 81 5.51 -6.81 8.26
N SER A 82 5.61 -7.61 7.18
CA SER A 82 4.48 -7.83 6.27
C SER A 82 3.28 -8.48 6.96
N ARG A 83 3.52 -9.51 7.79
CA ARG A 83 2.46 -10.17 8.57
C ARG A 83 1.81 -9.24 9.58
N ALA A 84 2.59 -8.44 10.30
CA ALA A 84 2.09 -7.45 11.24
C ALA A 84 1.23 -6.39 10.54
N LEU A 85 1.69 -5.87 9.40
CA LEU A 85 0.90 -4.94 8.58
C LEU A 85 -0.40 -5.57 8.07
N LYS A 86 -0.38 -6.85 7.69
CA LYS A 86 -1.58 -7.56 7.26
C LYS A 86 -2.59 -7.72 8.41
N LYS A 87 -2.12 -8.11 9.60
CA LYS A 87 -2.96 -8.17 10.82
C LYS A 87 -3.56 -6.81 11.15
N LEU A 88 -2.75 -5.74 11.12
CA LEU A 88 -3.21 -4.38 11.39
C LEU A 88 -4.25 -3.90 10.36
N LYS A 89 -4.06 -4.21 9.08
CA LYS A 89 -5.06 -3.89 8.03
C LYS A 89 -6.38 -4.65 8.25
N GLN A 90 -6.29 -5.90 8.72
CA GLN A 90 -7.47 -6.70 9.04
C GLN A 90 -8.19 -6.21 10.31
N SER A 91 -7.47 -5.61 11.27
CA SER A 91 -8.08 -5.05 12.48
C SER A 91 -8.70 -3.66 12.27
N LEU A 92 -8.47 -3.01 11.12
CA LEU A 92 -9.11 -1.73 10.82
C LEU A 92 -10.60 -1.92 10.49
N PRO A 93 -11.46 -0.93 10.78
CA PRO A 93 -12.86 -0.97 10.38
C PRO A 93 -13.04 -1.20 8.88
N LEU A 94 -14.07 -1.98 8.53
CA LEU A 94 -14.40 -2.30 7.13
C LEU A 94 -14.94 -1.09 6.38
N THR A 95 -15.75 -0.25 7.05
CA THR A 95 -16.35 0.94 6.44
C THR A 95 -15.32 2.07 6.30
N PRO A 96 -15.26 2.75 5.13
CA PRO A 96 -14.33 3.86 4.90
C PRO A 96 -14.39 4.95 5.98
N ASN A 97 -15.60 5.39 6.36
CA ASN A 97 -15.80 6.48 7.33
C ASN A 97 -15.24 6.17 8.72
N ARG A 98 -15.43 4.93 9.21
CA ARG A 98 -14.85 4.53 10.50
C ARG A 98 -13.34 4.37 10.41
N ARG A 99 -12.83 3.93 9.27
CA ARG A 99 -11.39 3.80 9.04
C ARG A 99 -10.71 5.17 9.04
N THR A 100 -11.29 6.16 8.37
CA THR A 100 -10.79 7.54 8.37
C THR A 100 -10.85 8.15 9.76
N ALA A 101 -11.94 7.92 10.53
CA ALA A 101 -12.05 8.40 11.90
C ALA A 101 -10.95 7.83 12.83
N VAL A 102 -10.66 6.53 12.74
CA VAL A 102 -9.57 5.90 13.51
C VAL A 102 -8.21 6.48 13.12
N MET A 103 -7.96 6.66 11.82
CA MET A 103 -6.71 7.26 11.34
C MET A 103 -6.59 8.73 11.80
N ALA A 104 -7.67 9.50 11.75
CA ALA A 104 -7.72 10.88 12.20
C ALA A 104 -7.43 10.98 13.71
N SER A 105 -8.02 10.10 14.52
CA SER A 105 -7.76 10.03 15.96
C SER A 105 -6.29 9.67 16.28
N TYR A 106 -5.70 8.76 15.51
CA TYR A 106 -4.27 8.42 15.64
C TYR A 106 -3.37 9.60 15.27
N LEU A 107 -3.72 10.35 14.22
CA LEU A 107 -2.98 11.55 13.78
C LEU A 107 -3.23 12.78 14.65
N SER A 108 -4.34 12.85 15.40
CA SER A 108 -4.57 13.92 16.37
C SER A 108 -3.76 13.75 17.66
N SER A 109 -3.18 12.58 17.89
CA SER A 109 -2.32 12.34 19.05
C SER A 109 -0.95 12.98 18.85
N LYS A 110 -0.64 14.03 19.62
CA LYS A 110 0.65 14.76 19.60
C LYS A 110 1.87 13.86 19.87
N LYS A 111 1.68 12.67 20.44
CA LYS A 111 2.77 11.73 20.77
C LYS A 111 3.01 10.67 19.69
N SER A 112 2.28 10.72 18.57
CA SER A 112 2.45 9.78 17.47
C SER A 112 3.79 10.03 16.74
N PRO A 113 4.67 9.02 16.62
CA PRO A 113 5.89 9.13 15.82
C PRO A 113 5.58 9.48 14.36
N THR A 114 4.40 9.11 13.87
CA THR A 114 3.94 9.43 12.52
C THR A 114 3.69 10.94 12.37
N VAL A 115 3.11 11.60 13.36
CA VAL A 115 2.86 13.05 13.35
C VAL A 115 4.20 13.81 13.35
N SER A 116 5.14 13.42 14.21
CA SER A 116 6.48 14.03 14.24
C SER A 116 7.24 13.87 12.92
N ASN A 117 7.11 12.72 12.26
CA ASN A 117 7.71 12.53 10.93
C ASN A 117 7.03 13.38 9.85
N LEU A 118 5.71 13.55 9.90
CA LEU A 118 4.97 14.39 8.95
C LEU A 118 5.25 15.88 9.14
N GLU A 119 5.46 16.32 10.38
CA GLU A 119 5.93 17.69 10.71
C GLU A 119 7.32 17.95 10.11
N LYS A 120 8.28 17.02 10.28
CA LYS A 120 9.62 17.14 9.67
C LYS A 120 9.59 17.18 8.13
N MET A 121 8.57 16.60 7.51
CA MET A 121 8.38 16.61 6.06
C MET A 121 7.56 17.81 5.59
N ASN A 122 7.19 18.75 6.47
CA ASN A 122 6.32 19.90 6.21
C ASN A 122 4.95 19.52 5.60
N VAL A 123 4.47 18.29 5.88
CA VAL A 123 3.16 17.82 5.40
C VAL A 123 2.04 18.19 6.36
N VAL A 124 2.37 18.33 7.66
CA VAL A 124 1.43 18.72 8.72
C VAL A 124 1.90 20.02 9.34
N VAL A 125 0.95 20.94 9.52
CA VAL A 125 1.16 22.26 10.15
C VAL A 125 1.69 22.06 11.56
N THR A 126 2.90 22.58 11.82
CA THR A 126 3.54 22.48 13.14
C THR A 126 2.74 23.29 14.16
N PRO A 127 2.88 23.00 15.47
CA PRO A 127 2.24 23.82 16.50
C PRO A 127 2.67 25.30 16.43
N GLU A 128 3.89 25.59 16.01
CA GLU A 128 4.39 26.95 15.79
C GLU A 128 3.66 27.61 14.61
N ASP A 129 3.58 26.93 13.47
CA ASP A 129 2.82 27.42 12.30
C ASP A 129 1.34 27.65 12.65
N LYS A 130 0.74 26.82 13.53
CA LYS A 130 -0.64 27.03 13.99
C LYS A 130 -0.79 28.34 14.76
N ASN A 131 0.20 28.69 15.58
CA ASN A 131 0.18 29.95 16.32
C ASN A 131 0.33 31.13 15.35
N ASP A 132 1.21 31.02 14.36
CA ASP A 132 1.39 32.07 13.35
C ASP A 132 0.13 32.26 12.49
N ILE A 133 -0.53 31.16 12.10
CA ILE A 133 -1.82 31.21 11.41
C ILE A 133 -2.89 31.84 12.30
N HIS A 134 -2.91 31.52 13.60
CA HIS A 134 -3.88 32.09 14.53
C HIS A 134 -3.65 33.59 14.74
N LEU A 135 -2.39 34.00 14.91
CA LEU A 135 -1.99 35.40 14.98
C LEU A 135 -2.36 36.14 13.69
N GLY A 136 -2.06 35.57 12.53
CA GLY A 136 -2.44 36.14 11.24
C GLY A 136 -3.95 36.32 11.10
N LYS A 137 -4.74 35.35 11.58
CA LYS A 137 -6.22 35.47 11.61
C LYS A 137 -6.70 36.58 12.55
N ALA A 138 -6.07 36.74 13.72
CA ALA A 138 -6.40 37.82 14.65
C ALA A 138 -6.11 39.19 14.03
N VAL A 139 -4.94 39.36 13.41
CA VAL A 139 -4.59 40.61 12.71
C VAL A 139 -5.57 40.93 11.58
N ILE A 140 -5.98 39.93 10.79
CA ILE A 140 -6.99 40.12 9.73
C ILE A 140 -8.35 40.52 10.32
N HIS A 141 -8.72 39.95 11.46
CA HIS A 141 -9.96 40.30 12.15
C HIS A 141 -9.94 41.76 12.62
N ASP A 142 -8.84 42.19 13.24
CA ASP A 142 -8.68 43.57 13.71
C ASP A 142 -8.71 44.56 12.54
N LEU A 143 -8.01 44.25 11.44
CA LEU A 143 -8.06 45.05 10.22
C LEU A 143 -9.48 45.19 9.67
N ARG A 144 -10.24 44.09 9.67
CA ARG A 144 -11.64 44.10 9.24
C ARG A 144 -12.48 45.02 10.13
N GLU A 145 -12.30 44.92 11.45
CA GLU A 145 -13.03 45.76 12.41
C GLU A 145 -12.71 47.25 12.22
N ILE A 146 -11.44 47.59 12.01
CA ILE A 146 -11.01 48.97 11.73
C ILE A 146 -11.64 49.47 10.43
N VAL A 147 -11.62 48.66 9.36
CA VAL A 147 -12.24 49.00 8.08
C VAL A 147 -13.75 49.19 8.22
N ASP A 148 -14.44 48.34 8.96
CA ASP A 148 -15.88 48.43 9.15
C ASP A 148 -16.25 49.67 9.99
N LYS A 149 -15.52 49.96 11.08
CA LYS A 149 -15.69 51.19 11.87
C LYS A 149 -15.44 52.45 11.04
N THR A 150 -14.38 52.46 10.24
CA THR A 150 -14.06 53.61 9.38
C THR A 150 -15.08 53.79 8.25
N LYS A 151 -15.59 52.70 7.66
CA LYS A 151 -16.66 52.76 6.65
C LYS A 151 -17.94 53.42 7.16
N LEU A 152 -18.28 53.21 8.44
CA LEU A 152 -19.49 53.79 9.05
C LEU A 152 -19.43 55.33 9.12
N LEU A 153 -18.23 55.91 9.23
CA LEU A 153 -18.06 57.37 9.36
C LEU A 153 -18.39 58.13 8.06
N ARG A 154 -18.33 57.48 6.89
CA ARG A 154 -18.69 58.02 5.56
C ARG A 154 -18.12 59.41 5.20
N THR A 155 -17.04 59.85 5.85
CA THR A 155 -16.33 61.10 5.53
C THR A 155 -15.24 60.89 4.48
N ASP A 156 -14.80 61.97 3.81
CA ASP A 156 -13.69 61.88 2.85
C ASP A 156 -12.37 61.45 3.52
N GLY A 157 -12.14 61.83 4.78
CA GLY A 157 -11.02 61.34 5.59
C GLY A 157 -11.11 59.84 5.90
N ALA A 158 -12.31 59.29 6.08
CA ALA A 158 -12.50 57.86 6.25
C ALA A 158 -12.22 57.08 4.95
N ARG A 159 -12.60 57.63 3.79
CA ARG A 159 -12.31 57.03 2.47
C ARG A 159 -10.81 56.98 2.19
N THR A 160 -10.07 58.04 2.53
CA THR A 160 -8.60 58.06 2.38
C THR A 160 -7.94 57.08 3.35
N ALA A 161 -8.39 57.01 4.60
CA ALA A 161 -7.89 56.03 5.58
C ALA A 161 -8.09 54.59 5.10
N ILE A 162 -9.27 54.23 4.58
CA ILE A 162 -9.53 52.91 4.00
C ILE A 162 -8.59 52.62 2.82
N SER A 163 -8.37 53.60 1.94
CA SER A 163 -7.44 53.45 0.81
C SER A 163 -6.00 53.20 1.28
N ILE A 164 -5.54 53.88 2.34
CA ILE A 164 -4.21 53.66 2.93
C ILE A 164 -4.10 52.28 3.55
N ILE A 165 -5.09 51.86 4.35
CA ILE A 165 -5.12 50.55 4.99
C ILE A 165 -5.09 49.45 3.91
N THR A 166 -5.96 49.55 2.91
CA THR A 166 -6.04 48.58 1.80
C THR A 166 -4.73 48.49 1.03
N ALA A 167 -4.09 49.62 0.79
CA ALA A 167 -2.82 49.64 0.07
C ALA A 167 -1.68 49.04 0.90
N SER A 168 -1.66 49.31 2.20
CA SER A 168 -0.67 48.74 3.13
C SER A 168 -0.83 47.22 3.25
N THR A 169 -2.05 46.69 3.26
CA THR A 169 -2.28 45.23 3.34
C THR A 169 -1.93 44.51 2.05
N ASN A 170 -2.09 45.18 0.90
CA ASN A 170 -1.80 44.62 -0.43
C ASN A 170 -0.34 44.81 -0.86
N GLY A 171 0.50 45.45 -0.05
CA GLY A 171 1.89 45.79 -0.41
C GLY A 171 2.00 46.82 -1.54
N SER A 172 0.91 47.50 -1.88
CA SER A 172 0.86 48.53 -2.92
C SER A 172 1.15 49.91 -2.34
N ASN A 173 1.98 50.70 -3.00
CA ASN A 173 2.28 52.06 -2.55
C ASN A 173 1.23 53.05 -3.07
N VAL A 174 0.42 53.62 -2.18
CA VAL A 174 -0.68 54.57 -2.48
C VAL A 174 -0.23 55.73 -3.37
N GLN A 175 1.01 56.20 -3.19
CA GLN A 175 1.55 57.32 -3.98
C GLN A 175 1.80 56.94 -5.45
N ASN A 176 2.09 55.67 -5.73
CA ASN A 176 2.37 55.20 -7.08
C ASN A 176 1.08 54.94 -7.87
N GLU A 177 0.00 54.54 -7.21
CA GLU A 177 -1.30 54.33 -7.86
C GLU A 177 -1.93 55.65 -8.33
N LYS A 178 -1.86 56.70 -7.51
CA LYS A 178 -2.36 58.04 -7.89
C LYS A 178 -1.63 58.61 -9.11
N LYS A 179 -0.33 58.34 -9.25
CA LYS A 179 0.47 58.73 -10.42
C LYS A 179 0.03 58.01 -11.70
N LYS A 180 -0.35 56.72 -11.62
CA LYS A 180 -0.86 55.95 -12.79
C LYS A 180 -2.20 56.47 -13.29
N VAL A 181 -3.11 56.84 -12.39
CA VAL A 181 -4.43 57.38 -12.77
C VAL A 181 -4.32 58.76 -13.44
N LEU A 182 -3.33 59.58 -13.06
CA LEU A 182 -3.07 60.88 -13.70
C LEU A 182 -2.45 60.74 -15.09
N LEU A 183 -1.67 59.67 -15.35
CA LEU A 183 -1.05 59.42 -16.66
C LEU A 183 -2.05 58.90 -17.71
N GLY A 184 -3.19 58.34 -17.31
CA GLY A 184 -4.26 57.85 -18.20
C GLY A 184 -5.33 58.89 -18.56
N LYS A 185 -5.16 60.17 -18.19
CA LYS A 185 -6.10 61.27 -18.47
C LYS A 185 -5.54 62.30 -19.47
N LYS A 186 -4.71 61.87 -20.41
CA LYS A 186 -4.26 62.69 -21.55
C LYS A 186 -4.82 62.14 -22.84
#